data_AF-A0A4V6TSW9-F1
#
_entry.id   AF-A0A4V6TSW9-F1
#
_cell.length_a   1.000
_cell.length_b   1.000
_cell.length_c   1.000
_cell.angle_alpha   90.00
_cell.angle_beta   90.00
_cell.angle_gamma   90.00
#
_symmetry.space_group_name_H-M   'P 1'
#
loop_
_entity.id
_entity.type
_entity.pdbx_description
1 polymer ?
#
loop_
_entity_poly.entity_id
_entity_poly.type
_entity_poly.pdbx_seq_one_letter_code
_entity_poly.pdbx_strand_id
1 'polypeptide(L)'
;MSLVLSVDGPRWRAHLLDTAAALPGLVPVAKGNGYGFGLGRLARRAQWLHERALAGDTGRDGTPLDPTIGDTLAVGTYEELGEVSSRFDGDLLVLTPWRPFGAALDVLADDALSRRLVHTLGRPEDVADLLARRPDARLVLERSTTMLRHGFSARGLWEASAALRDHPRARLEGVALHLPLAQGDHYSQVSRLLTDVVGADLPGAGEGAAGAHRVWVSHLTDSELGRLRHDWPDLVFRPRTGTRLWLGERGALRVRAHVLDVHPLERGDVYGYRGRTAPRSGHLLVVSGGTAHGIGLEAPTGSLDLRGRAGTLARGGLDALGLVRSPFSIDGTQRLFAEPPHMQASMLFLPSGSRVPRVGDTVDVRVRFTTTSFDDVTVEG
;
A
#
# COMPACT_ATOMS: atom_id res chain seq x y z
N MET A 1 21.81 -15.92 4.43
CA MET A 1 20.57 -16.52 4.96
C MET A 1 19.63 -15.38 5.33
N SER A 2 18.41 -15.41 4.81
CA SER A 2 17.54 -14.22 4.61
C SER A 2 16.14 -14.39 5.18
N LEU A 3 15.39 -13.30 5.35
CA LEU A 3 13.93 -13.31 5.44
C LEU A 3 13.35 -13.18 4.02
N VAL A 4 12.62 -14.19 3.56
CA VAL A 4 12.23 -14.33 2.14
C VAL A 4 10.72 -14.34 1.98
N LEU A 5 10.22 -13.60 0.98
CA LEU A 5 8.87 -13.72 0.46
C LEU A 5 8.88 -14.57 -0.81
N SER A 6 8.28 -15.77 -0.75
CA SER A 6 7.96 -16.58 -1.92
C SER A 6 6.55 -16.27 -2.42
N VAL A 7 6.41 -16.13 -3.73
CA VAL A 7 5.16 -15.79 -4.42
C VAL A 7 4.85 -16.87 -5.44
N ASP A 8 3.70 -17.53 -5.31
CA ASP A 8 3.11 -18.37 -6.37
C ASP A 8 2.71 -17.46 -7.53
N GLY A 9 3.54 -17.43 -8.56
CA GLY A 9 3.44 -16.53 -9.71
C GLY A 9 2.13 -16.71 -10.49
N PRO A 10 1.78 -17.91 -10.95
CA PRO A 10 0.52 -18.17 -11.64
C PRO A 10 -0.70 -17.75 -10.82
N ARG A 11 -0.78 -18.16 -9.55
CA ARG A 11 -1.91 -17.83 -8.69
C ARG A 11 -2.02 -16.33 -8.42
N TRP A 12 -0.89 -15.68 -8.18
CA TRP A 12 -0.86 -14.23 -7.97
C TRP A 12 -1.27 -13.46 -9.23
N ARG A 13 -0.75 -13.82 -10.41
CA ARG A 13 -1.10 -13.16 -11.67
C ARG A 13 -2.59 -13.33 -12.02
N ALA A 14 -3.16 -14.51 -11.80
CA ALA A 14 -4.60 -14.72 -11.99
C ALA A 14 -5.44 -13.78 -11.10
N HIS A 15 -5.05 -13.63 -9.83
CA HIS A 15 -5.69 -12.69 -8.91
C HIS A 15 -5.59 -11.22 -9.38
N LEU A 16 -4.44 -10.82 -9.94
CA LEU A 16 -4.29 -9.46 -10.48
C LEU A 16 -5.26 -9.20 -11.63
N LEU A 17 -5.41 -10.16 -12.55
CA LEU A 17 -6.36 -10.06 -13.66
C LEU A 17 -7.81 -10.02 -13.16
N ASP A 18 -8.19 -10.87 -12.21
CA ASP A 18 -9.55 -10.86 -11.64
C ASP A 18 -9.86 -9.54 -10.93
N THR A 19 -8.90 -9.01 -10.16
CA THR A 19 -9.07 -7.74 -9.46
C THR A 19 -9.21 -6.59 -10.45
N ALA A 20 -8.44 -6.63 -11.55
CA ALA A 20 -8.49 -5.66 -12.63
C ALA A 20 -9.83 -5.71 -13.37
N ALA A 21 -10.30 -6.91 -13.75
CA ALA A 21 -11.60 -7.11 -14.41
C ALA A 21 -12.77 -6.64 -13.54
N ALA A 22 -12.72 -6.89 -12.22
CA ALA A 22 -13.75 -6.44 -11.28
C ALA A 22 -13.76 -4.91 -11.06
N LEU A 23 -12.67 -4.21 -11.39
CA LEU A 23 -12.50 -2.78 -11.14
C LEU A 23 -12.06 -2.06 -12.43
N PRO A 24 -12.98 -1.82 -13.39
CA PRO A 24 -12.70 -1.00 -14.57
C PRO A 24 -12.04 0.34 -14.19
N GLY A 25 -11.03 0.77 -14.97
CA GLY A 25 -10.27 1.99 -14.68
C GLY A 25 -9.39 1.94 -13.43
N LEU A 26 -9.05 0.74 -12.94
CA LEU A 26 -8.18 0.57 -11.76
C LEU A 26 -6.79 1.20 -11.96
N VAL A 27 -6.38 1.92 -10.93
CA VAL A 27 -5.08 2.58 -10.81
C VAL A 27 -4.28 1.82 -9.75
N PRO A 28 -3.23 1.07 -10.14
CA PRO A 28 -2.41 0.36 -9.18
C PRO A 28 -1.73 1.34 -8.23
N VAL A 29 -1.70 1.02 -6.93
CA VAL A 29 -1.01 1.84 -5.92
C VAL A 29 0.24 1.11 -5.44
N ALA A 30 1.42 1.64 -5.71
CA ALA A 30 2.69 1.16 -5.18
C ALA A 30 3.30 2.25 -4.28
N LYS A 31 3.28 2.07 -2.96
CA LYS A 31 3.74 3.10 -2.01
C LYS A 31 4.47 2.51 -0.81
N GLY A 32 5.26 3.32 -0.12
CA GLY A 32 6.09 2.90 1.00
C GLY A 32 7.06 1.80 0.56
N ASN A 33 7.04 0.66 1.23
CA ASN A 33 7.88 -0.48 0.88
C ASN A 33 7.36 -1.32 -0.31
N GLY A 34 6.41 -0.81 -1.09
CA GLY A 34 5.79 -1.55 -2.19
C GLY A 34 5.03 -2.79 -1.70
N TYR A 35 4.31 -2.69 -0.58
CA TYR A 35 3.56 -3.79 0.02
C TYR A 35 4.43 -5.03 0.32
N GLY A 36 5.71 -4.80 0.61
CA GLY A 36 6.73 -5.84 0.82
C GLY A 36 7.39 -6.34 -0.47
N PHE A 37 6.85 -6.08 -1.66
CA PHE A 37 7.46 -6.49 -2.92
C PHE A 37 8.58 -5.54 -3.38
N GLY A 38 8.62 -4.31 -2.86
CA GLY A 38 9.45 -3.23 -3.37
C GLY A 38 8.82 -2.50 -4.55
N LEU A 39 9.04 -1.19 -4.61
CA LEU A 39 8.39 -0.29 -5.57
C LEU A 39 8.72 -0.64 -7.02
N GLY A 40 9.99 -0.86 -7.34
CA GLY A 40 10.41 -1.20 -8.71
C GLY A 40 9.87 -2.54 -9.23
N ARG A 41 9.55 -3.50 -8.35
CA ARG A 41 8.87 -4.75 -8.77
C ARG A 41 7.39 -4.51 -9.06
N LEU A 42 6.72 -3.73 -8.21
CA LEU A 42 5.33 -3.36 -8.44
C LEU A 42 5.15 -2.47 -9.67
N ALA A 43 6.08 -1.58 -9.97
CA ALA A 43 6.06 -0.76 -11.19
C ALA A 43 6.06 -1.64 -12.45
N ARG A 44 6.99 -2.61 -12.54
CA ARG A 44 7.01 -3.59 -13.64
C ARG A 44 5.75 -4.45 -13.70
N ARG A 45 5.17 -4.77 -12.55
CA ARG A 45 3.93 -5.56 -12.52
C ARG A 45 2.71 -4.73 -12.96
N ALA A 46 2.68 -3.43 -12.64
CA ALA A 46 1.67 -2.51 -13.14
C ALA A 46 1.80 -2.34 -14.67
N GLN A 47 3.03 -2.22 -15.19
CA GLN A 47 3.32 -2.21 -16.63
C GLN A 47 2.77 -3.48 -17.30
N TRP A 48 3.12 -4.66 -16.76
CA TRP A 48 2.60 -5.93 -17.26
C TRP A 48 1.07 -5.98 -17.27
N LEU A 49 0.42 -5.49 -16.21
CA LEU A 49 -1.04 -5.49 -16.10
C LEU A 49 -1.68 -4.58 -17.15
N HIS A 50 -1.07 -3.42 -17.42
CA HIS A 50 -1.52 -2.51 -18.47
C HIS A 50 -1.41 -3.15 -19.86
N GLU A 51 -0.29 -3.82 -20.16
CA GLU A 51 -0.12 -4.55 -21.41
C GLU A 51 -1.16 -5.66 -21.59
N ARG A 52 -1.54 -6.35 -20.50
CA ARG A 52 -2.62 -7.36 -20.54
C ARG A 52 -3.97 -6.72 -20.86
N ALA A 53 -4.27 -5.57 -20.26
CA ALA A 53 -5.49 -4.84 -20.54
C ALA A 53 -5.57 -4.38 -22.00
N LEU A 54 -4.48 -3.85 -22.56
CA LEU A 54 -4.40 -3.47 -23.97
C LEU A 54 -4.51 -4.66 -24.93
N ALA A 55 -4.03 -5.84 -24.51
CA ALA A 55 -4.17 -7.08 -25.27
C ALA A 55 -5.61 -7.64 -25.25
N GLY A 56 -6.51 -7.07 -24.43
CA GLY A 56 -7.88 -7.55 -24.28
C GLY A 56 -7.99 -8.83 -23.44
N ASP A 57 -7.03 -9.08 -22.56
CA ASP A 57 -7.11 -10.20 -21.61
C ASP A 57 -8.37 -10.08 -20.74
N THR A 58 -8.80 -11.21 -20.16
CA THR A 58 -9.97 -11.29 -19.30
C THR A 58 -9.60 -11.75 -17.90
N GLY A 59 -10.45 -11.45 -16.92
CA GLY A 59 -10.49 -12.19 -15.66
C GLY A 59 -10.86 -13.66 -15.88
N ARG A 60 -10.76 -14.48 -14.83
CA ARG A 60 -11.14 -15.91 -14.87
C ARG A 60 -12.63 -16.13 -15.15
N ASP A 61 -13.47 -15.14 -14.86
CA ASP A 61 -14.91 -15.15 -15.15
C ASP A 61 -15.24 -14.77 -16.60
N GLY A 62 -14.22 -14.44 -17.42
CA GLY A 62 -14.39 -13.99 -18.80
C GLY A 62 -14.67 -12.50 -18.95
N THR A 63 -14.72 -11.73 -17.86
CA THR A 63 -14.90 -10.27 -17.90
C THR A 63 -13.66 -9.62 -18.51
N PRO A 64 -13.79 -8.82 -19.60
CA PRO A 64 -12.65 -8.18 -20.24
C PRO A 64 -12.04 -7.10 -19.34
N LEU A 65 -10.72 -6.95 -19.43
CA LEU A 65 -10.03 -5.85 -18.77
C LEU A 65 -10.31 -4.54 -19.50
N ASP A 66 -10.65 -3.50 -18.75
CA ASP A 66 -10.77 -2.13 -19.26
C ASP A 66 -9.38 -1.63 -19.73
N PRO A 67 -9.25 -1.06 -20.95
CA PRO A 67 -7.96 -0.71 -21.53
C PRO A 67 -7.23 0.42 -20.79
N THR A 68 -7.91 1.14 -19.89
CA THR A 68 -7.31 2.18 -19.03
C THR A 68 -6.72 1.60 -17.74
N ILE A 69 -6.85 0.29 -17.50
CA ILE A 69 -6.24 -0.37 -16.35
C ILE A 69 -4.73 -0.23 -16.42
N GLY A 70 -4.14 0.30 -15.35
CA GLY A 70 -2.71 0.43 -15.23
C GLY A 70 -2.06 1.43 -16.20
N ASP A 71 -2.82 2.29 -16.89
CA ASP A 71 -2.25 3.42 -17.65
C ASP A 71 -1.59 4.48 -16.74
N THR A 72 -1.93 4.45 -15.45
CA THR A 72 -1.43 5.31 -14.38
C THR A 72 -1.01 4.45 -13.20
N LEU A 73 0.18 4.67 -12.66
CA LEU A 73 0.67 4.10 -11.41
C LEU A 73 0.67 5.17 -10.32
N ALA A 74 0.03 4.90 -9.19
CA ALA A 74 0.05 5.80 -8.04
C ALA A 74 1.16 5.46 -7.05
N VAL A 75 2.00 6.45 -6.72
CA VAL A 75 3.05 6.36 -5.69
C VAL A 75 2.74 7.20 -4.45
N GLY A 76 3.35 6.85 -3.33
CA GLY A 76 3.13 7.51 -2.05
C GLY A 76 3.67 8.93 -2.01
N THR A 77 4.95 9.13 -2.37
CA THR A 77 5.65 10.41 -2.25
C THR A 77 6.50 10.70 -3.49
N TYR A 78 7.08 11.90 -3.56
CA TYR A 78 7.96 12.28 -4.67
C TYR A 78 9.30 11.53 -4.63
N GLU A 79 9.80 11.20 -3.45
CA GLU A 79 11.04 10.44 -3.24
C GLU A 79 10.96 9.02 -3.83
N GLU A 80 9.75 8.47 -3.94
CA GLU A 80 9.52 7.14 -4.49
C GLU A 80 9.62 7.08 -6.03
N LEU A 81 9.63 8.24 -6.72
CA LEU A 81 9.62 8.32 -8.19
C LEU A 81 10.88 7.72 -8.83
N GLY A 82 12.04 7.81 -8.16
CA GLY A 82 13.29 7.23 -8.64
C GLY A 82 13.24 5.70 -8.76
N GLU A 83 12.40 5.05 -7.95
CA GLU A 83 12.25 3.59 -7.96
C GLU A 83 11.32 3.09 -9.08
N VAL A 84 10.44 3.94 -9.61
CA VAL A 84 9.37 3.52 -10.53
C VAL A 84 9.46 4.08 -11.94
N SER A 85 9.98 5.30 -12.11
CA SER A 85 9.84 6.08 -13.36
C SER A 85 10.47 5.44 -14.61
N SER A 86 11.55 4.68 -14.43
CA SER A 86 12.24 3.92 -15.49
C SER A 86 11.71 2.49 -15.69
N ARG A 87 10.69 2.10 -14.92
CA ARG A 87 10.19 0.70 -14.84
C ARG A 87 8.71 0.55 -15.21
N PHE A 88 8.08 1.66 -15.52
CA PHE A 88 6.68 1.80 -15.88
C PHE A 88 6.62 2.96 -16.86
N ASP A 89 5.88 2.84 -17.98
CA ASP A 89 5.92 3.82 -19.06
C ASP A 89 4.76 4.82 -19.02
N GLY A 90 3.66 4.46 -18.34
CA GLY A 90 2.47 5.29 -18.21
C GLY A 90 2.64 6.48 -17.25
N ASP A 91 1.51 7.03 -16.82
CA ASP A 91 1.45 8.21 -15.96
C ASP A 91 1.72 7.89 -14.49
N LEU A 92 2.29 8.85 -13.76
CA LEU A 92 2.67 8.68 -12.36
C LEU A 92 1.90 9.67 -11.49
N LEU A 93 0.95 9.16 -10.72
CA LEU A 93 0.19 9.95 -9.75
C LEU A 93 0.89 9.93 -8.39
N VAL A 94 1.32 11.09 -7.89
CA VAL A 94 1.87 11.19 -6.52
C VAL A 94 0.72 11.45 -5.55
N LEU A 95 0.51 10.54 -4.59
CA LEU A 95 -0.62 10.58 -3.65
C LEU A 95 -0.45 11.62 -2.55
N THR A 96 0.79 11.90 -2.12
CA THR A 96 1.06 12.97 -1.16
C THR A 96 0.89 14.32 -1.85
N PRO A 97 0.14 15.27 -1.25
CA PRO A 97 -0.06 16.57 -1.86
C PRO A 97 1.26 17.28 -2.17
N TRP A 98 1.34 17.90 -3.35
CA TRP A 98 2.48 18.72 -3.75
C TRP A 98 2.69 19.87 -2.77
N ARG A 99 3.95 20.17 -2.47
CA ARG A 99 4.38 21.34 -1.70
C ARG A 99 5.68 21.87 -2.32
N PRO A 100 5.98 23.16 -2.20
CA PRO A 100 7.15 23.77 -2.81
C PRO A 100 8.44 23.49 -2.00
N PHE A 101 8.76 22.21 -1.76
CA PHE A 101 10.00 21.79 -1.11
C PHE A 101 10.43 20.38 -1.51
N GLY A 102 11.72 20.09 -1.30
CA GLY A 102 12.31 18.75 -1.46
C GLY A 102 12.13 18.19 -2.87
N ALA A 103 11.97 16.87 -2.95
CA ALA A 103 11.86 16.13 -4.22
C ALA A 103 10.72 16.63 -5.11
N ALA A 104 9.68 17.26 -4.55
CA ALA A 104 8.57 17.84 -5.31
C ALA A 104 8.98 19.05 -6.17
N LEU A 105 10.05 19.77 -5.80
CA LEU A 105 10.65 20.81 -6.64
C LEU A 105 11.65 20.22 -7.64
N ASP A 106 12.46 19.25 -7.19
CA ASP A 106 13.51 18.64 -8.01
C ASP A 106 12.94 18.01 -9.28
N VAL A 107 11.78 17.33 -9.16
CA VAL A 107 11.13 16.69 -10.32
C VAL A 107 10.65 17.68 -11.37
N LEU A 108 10.37 18.93 -11.00
CA LEU A 108 9.91 19.95 -11.95
C LEU A 108 11.01 20.39 -12.92
N ALA A 109 12.28 20.13 -12.59
CA ALA A 109 13.43 20.37 -13.46
C ALA A 109 13.66 19.26 -14.49
N ASP A 110 13.08 18.07 -14.29
CA ASP A 110 13.11 16.97 -15.25
C ASP A 110 11.87 17.02 -16.14
N ASP A 111 12.04 17.53 -17.36
CA ASP A 111 10.94 17.67 -18.32
C ASP A 111 10.37 16.33 -18.80
N ALA A 112 11.19 15.29 -18.89
CA ALA A 112 10.73 13.98 -19.35
C ALA A 112 9.83 13.35 -18.30
N LEU A 113 10.25 13.39 -17.03
CA LEU A 113 9.44 12.91 -15.91
C LEU A 113 8.21 13.78 -15.71
N SER A 114 8.36 15.11 -15.66
CA SER A 114 7.27 16.07 -15.39
C SER A 114 6.08 15.90 -16.32
N ARG A 115 6.28 15.58 -17.60
CA ARG A 115 5.16 15.35 -18.56
C ARG A 115 4.26 14.17 -18.17
N ARG A 116 4.81 13.19 -17.46
CA ARG A 116 4.12 11.98 -17.00
C ARG A 116 3.61 12.10 -15.57
N LEU A 117 4.04 13.13 -14.83
CA LEU A 117 3.64 13.33 -13.43
C LEU A 117 2.26 13.96 -13.33
N VAL A 118 1.44 13.42 -12.44
CA VAL A 118 0.18 14.01 -11.99
C VAL A 118 0.32 14.35 -10.51
N HIS A 119 0.23 15.64 -10.20
CA HIS A 119 0.40 16.16 -8.85
C HIS A 119 -0.94 16.15 -8.10
N THR A 120 -0.98 15.60 -6.88
CA THR A 120 -2.14 15.76 -6.00
C THR A 120 -2.06 17.13 -5.31
N LEU A 121 -3.11 17.94 -5.37
CA LEU A 121 -3.15 19.30 -4.80
C LEU A 121 -4.29 19.37 -3.79
N GLY A 122 -4.07 20.04 -2.66
CA GLY A 122 -5.08 20.15 -1.60
C GLY A 122 -5.29 21.56 -1.04
N ARG A 123 -4.64 22.59 -1.61
CA ARG A 123 -4.75 23.98 -1.18
C ARG A 123 -4.69 24.94 -2.36
N PRO A 124 -5.42 26.08 -2.35
CA PRO A 124 -5.42 27.03 -3.46
C PRO A 124 -4.03 27.64 -3.73
N GLU A 125 -3.28 27.97 -2.69
CA GLU A 125 -1.94 28.56 -2.82
C GLU A 125 -0.95 27.63 -3.52
N ASP A 126 -1.10 26.31 -3.36
CA ASP A 126 -0.24 25.33 -4.01
C ASP A 126 -0.56 25.21 -5.51
N VAL A 127 -1.81 25.46 -5.91
CA VAL A 127 -2.21 25.48 -7.33
C VAL A 127 -1.51 26.63 -8.02
N ALA A 128 -1.58 27.83 -7.44
CA ALA A 128 -0.91 29.01 -7.98
C ALA A 128 0.61 28.83 -8.05
N ASP A 129 1.24 28.33 -6.99
CA ASP A 129 2.71 28.15 -6.94
C ASP A 129 3.18 27.09 -7.95
N LEU A 130 2.52 25.93 -8.02
CA LEU A 130 2.85 24.89 -9.00
C LEU A 130 2.72 25.44 -10.43
N LEU A 131 1.61 26.11 -10.75
CA LEU A 131 1.34 26.59 -12.11
C LEU A 131 2.19 27.80 -12.51
N ALA A 132 2.66 28.59 -11.54
CA ALA A 132 3.67 29.62 -11.81
C ALA A 132 5.01 29.00 -12.24
N ARG A 133 5.39 27.86 -11.66
CA ARG A 133 6.63 27.15 -11.97
C ARG A 133 6.51 26.26 -13.21
N ARG A 134 5.37 25.59 -13.36
CA ARG A 134 5.05 24.63 -14.43
C ARG A 134 3.65 24.90 -14.94
N PRO A 135 3.49 25.84 -15.89
CA PRO A 135 2.18 26.24 -16.40
C PRO A 135 1.39 25.12 -17.10
N ASP A 136 2.08 24.06 -17.54
CA ASP A 136 1.52 22.88 -18.20
C ASP A 136 1.38 21.66 -17.28
N ALA A 137 1.58 21.85 -15.96
CA ALA A 137 1.52 20.77 -14.99
C ALA A 137 0.17 20.05 -15.01
N ARG A 138 0.22 18.74 -14.80
CA ARG A 138 -0.95 17.88 -14.66
C ARG A 138 -1.26 17.70 -13.19
N LEU A 139 -2.52 17.89 -12.81
CA LEU A 139 -2.90 17.91 -11.40
C LEU A 139 -4.25 17.28 -11.14
N VAL A 140 -4.40 16.68 -9.97
CA VAL A 140 -5.67 16.24 -9.39
C VAL A 140 -5.93 17.06 -8.15
N LEU A 141 -7.16 17.56 -8.00
CA LEU A 141 -7.57 18.26 -6.80
C LEU A 141 -8.10 17.26 -5.78
N GLU A 142 -7.45 17.11 -4.62
CA GLU A 142 -7.95 16.28 -3.53
C GLU A 142 -9.06 17.04 -2.78
N ARG A 143 -10.27 16.49 -2.73
CA ARG A 143 -11.36 17.04 -1.92
C ARG A 143 -11.32 16.42 -0.53
N SER A 144 -11.39 17.28 0.49
CA SER A 144 -11.39 16.85 1.88
C SER A 144 -12.61 15.97 2.20
N THR A 145 -12.34 14.82 2.82
CA THR A 145 -13.34 13.85 3.29
C THR A 145 -13.36 13.84 4.82
N THR A 146 -14.19 12.97 5.40
CA THR A 146 -14.19 12.69 6.86
C THR A 146 -12.88 12.11 7.37
N MET A 147 -11.99 11.67 6.48
CA MET A 147 -10.63 11.28 6.86
C MET A 147 -9.83 12.49 7.40
N LEU A 148 -10.20 13.71 7.01
CA LEU A 148 -9.59 14.98 7.47
C LEU A 148 -8.05 14.98 7.44
N ARG A 149 -7.48 14.34 6.42
CA ARG A 149 -6.03 14.27 6.24
C ARG A 149 -5.52 15.45 5.42
N HIS A 150 -6.04 15.59 4.20
CA HIS A 150 -5.69 16.63 3.24
C HIS A 150 -6.92 16.99 2.39
N GLY A 151 -6.81 18.06 1.60
CA GLY A 151 -7.73 18.38 0.53
C GLY A 151 -8.50 19.68 0.71
N PHE A 152 -9.09 20.13 -0.39
CA PHE A 152 -9.89 21.34 -0.49
C PHE A 152 -11.20 21.21 0.29
N SER A 153 -11.67 22.33 0.85
CA SER A 153 -13.07 22.54 1.19
C SER A 153 -13.90 22.75 -0.09
N ALA A 154 -15.23 22.79 0.01
CA ALA A 154 -16.07 23.16 -1.13
C ALA A 154 -15.65 24.53 -1.68
N ARG A 155 -15.55 25.55 -0.81
CA ARG A 155 -15.03 26.90 -1.15
C ARG A 155 -13.65 26.85 -1.80
N GLY A 156 -12.74 26.04 -1.28
CA GLY A 156 -11.40 25.90 -1.83
C GLY A 156 -11.40 25.37 -3.27
N LEU A 157 -12.36 24.50 -3.65
CA LEU A 157 -12.50 24.07 -5.05
C LEU A 157 -12.93 25.22 -5.97
N TRP A 158 -13.79 26.12 -5.52
CA TRP A 158 -14.17 27.32 -6.28
C TRP A 158 -12.97 28.25 -6.51
N GLU A 159 -12.13 28.43 -5.48
CA GLU A 159 -10.90 29.23 -5.58
C GLU A 159 -9.90 28.56 -6.53
N ALA A 160 -9.74 27.23 -6.46
CA ALA A 160 -8.92 26.48 -7.42
C ALA A 160 -9.45 26.56 -8.85
N SER A 161 -10.78 26.53 -9.04
CA SER A 161 -11.44 26.70 -10.33
C SER A 161 -11.10 28.04 -10.98
N ALA A 162 -11.13 29.13 -10.20
CA ALA A 162 -10.73 30.46 -10.66
C ALA A 162 -9.26 30.48 -11.07
N ALA A 163 -8.36 29.97 -10.23
CA ALA A 163 -6.94 29.90 -10.55
C ALA A 163 -6.68 29.09 -11.84
N LEU A 164 -7.36 27.95 -12.03
CA LEU A 164 -7.19 27.14 -13.23
C LEU A 164 -7.65 27.87 -14.51
N ARG A 165 -8.66 28.75 -14.45
CA ARG A 165 -9.07 29.57 -15.60
C ARG A 165 -8.00 30.58 -16.01
N ASP A 166 -7.24 31.11 -15.05
CA ASP A 166 -6.11 32.01 -15.31
C ASP A 166 -4.88 31.26 -15.88
N HIS A 167 -4.87 29.93 -15.79
CA HIS A 167 -3.80 29.06 -16.28
C HIS A 167 -4.32 28.05 -17.33
N PRO A 168 -4.65 28.48 -18.56
CA PRO A 168 -5.29 27.64 -19.58
C PRO A 168 -4.42 26.47 -20.09
N ARG A 169 -3.11 26.47 -19.77
CA ARG A 169 -2.21 25.35 -20.09
C ARG A 169 -2.21 24.25 -19.03
N ALA A 170 -2.75 24.53 -17.84
CA ALA A 170 -2.84 23.56 -16.76
C ALA A 170 -3.72 22.38 -17.18
N ARG A 171 -3.34 21.17 -16.79
CA ARG A 171 -4.06 19.94 -17.15
C ARG A 171 -4.72 19.36 -15.92
N LEU A 172 -6.01 19.66 -15.73
CA LEU A 172 -6.80 19.04 -14.68
C LEU A 172 -7.10 17.58 -15.05
N GLU A 173 -6.57 16.67 -14.26
CA GLU A 173 -6.76 15.21 -14.39
C GLU A 173 -7.90 14.69 -13.51
N GLY A 174 -8.67 15.57 -12.87
CA GLY A 174 -9.87 15.24 -12.11
C GLY A 174 -9.80 15.60 -10.62
N VAL A 175 -10.70 14.99 -9.84
CA VAL A 175 -10.80 15.20 -8.38
C VAL A 175 -10.53 13.88 -7.64
N ALA A 176 -9.74 13.93 -6.58
CA ALA A 176 -9.46 12.78 -5.72
C ALA A 176 -10.29 12.80 -4.44
N LEU A 177 -10.82 11.64 -4.06
CA LEU A 177 -11.49 11.37 -2.80
C LEU A 177 -10.75 10.23 -2.08
N HIS A 178 -10.24 10.52 -0.89
CA HIS A 178 -9.61 9.53 -0.01
C HIS A 178 -10.51 9.27 1.19
N LEU A 179 -11.16 8.11 1.24
CA LEU A 179 -12.14 7.79 2.28
C LEU A 179 -11.49 7.01 3.44
N PRO A 180 -12.05 7.06 4.66
CA PRO A 180 -11.62 6.20 5.75
C PRO A 180 -11.73 4.70 5.43
N LEU A 181 -10.97 3.86 6.14
CA LEU A 181 -11.09 2.41 6.04
C LEU A 181 -12.36 1.94 6.77
N ALA A 182 -13.28 1.30 6.03
CA ALA A 182 -14.37 0.46 6.54
C ALA A 182 -15.19 1.05 7.71
N GLN A 183 -15.56 2.33 7.62
CA GLN A 183 -16.50 2.96 8.56
C GLN A 183 -17.69 3.54 7.80
N GLY A 184 -18.81 2.82 7.84
CA GLY A 184 -20.09 3.28 7.31
C GLY A 184 -20.26 3.12 5.79
N ASP A 185 -21.44 3.50 5.31
CA ASP A 185 -21.77 3.62 3.89
C ASP A 185 -21.18 4.94 3.35
N HIS A 186 -20.09 4.83 2.59
CA HIS A 186 -19.42 5.98 1.99
C HIS A 186 -20.21 6.58 0.82
N TYR A 187 -21.20 5.87 0.27
CA TYR A 187 -21.97 6.33 -0.89
C TYR A 187 -22.58 7.72 -0.65
N SER A 188 -23.26 7.88 0.49
CA SER A 188 -23.94 9.14 0.85
C SER A 188 -22.98 10.32 0.99
N GLN A 189 -21.78 10.04 1.51
CA GLN A 189 -20.73 11.04 1.63
C GLN A 189 -20.17 11.43 0.27
N VAL A 190 -19.79 10.45 -0.54
CA VAL A 190 -19.22 10.68 -1.87
C VAL A 190 -20.20 11.45 -2.73
N SER A 191 -21.47 11.05 -2.75
CA SER A 191 -22.50 11.73 -3.54
C SER A 191 -22.61 13.22 -3.21
N ARG A 192 -22.58 13.58 -1.92
CA ARG A 192 -22.57 14.99 -1.49
C ARG A 192 -21.30 15.73 -1.94
N LEU A 193 -20.14 15.09 -1.81
CA LEU A 193 -18.86 15.68 -2.23
C LEU A 193 -18.82 15.86 -3.76
N LEU A 194 -19.44 14.98 -4.53
CA LEU A 194 -19.56 15.13 -5.98
C LEU A 194 -20.45 16.31 -6.36
N THR A 195 -21.53 16.58 -5.62
CA THR A 195 -22.32 17.81 -5.81
C THR A 195 -21.46 19.07 -5.64
N ASP A 196 -20.57 19.11 -4.64
CA ASP A 196 -19.63 20.24 -4.46
C ASP A 196 -18.68 20.36 -5.67
N VAL A 197 -18.19 19.23 -6.19
CA VAL A 197 -17.28 19.18 -7.35
C VAL A 197 -17.94 19.68 -8.62
N VAL A 198 -19.17 19.21 -8.89
CA VAL A 198 -19.97 19.68 -10.02
C VAL A 198 -20.29 21.16 -9.87
N GLY A 199 -20.66 21.59 -8.66
CA GLY A 199 -20.92 22.99 -8.35
C GLY A 199 -19.73 23.88 -8.68
N ALA A 200 -18.50 23.47 -8.34
CA ALA A 200 -17.29 24.28 -8.50
C ALA A 200 -16.92 24.63 -9.96
N ASP A 201 -17.62 24.07 -10.96
CA ASP A 201 -17.48 24.39 -12.38
C ASP A 201 -16.01 24.43 -12.83
N LEU A 202 -15.31 23.34 -12.54
CA LEU A 202 -13.87 23.20 -12.80
C LEU A 202 -13.61 23.16 -14.33
N PRO A 203 -12.59 23.88 -14.83
CA PRO A 203 -12.32 23.96 -16.26
C PRO A 203 -11.86 22.60 -16.84
N GLY A 204 -12.19 22.35 -18.11
CA GLY A 204 -11.86 21.10 -18.81
C GLY A 204 -13.04 20.16 -19.06
N ALA A 205 -14.29 20.62 -18.93
CA ALA A 205 -15.48 19.94 -19.45
C ALA A 205 -15.63 20.01 -21.00
N GLY A 206 -14.58 20.44 -21.73
CA GLY A 206 -14.60 20.65 -23.19
C GLY A 206 -13.40 20.00 -23.89
N GLU A 207 -13.72 19.21 -24.92
CA GLU A 207 -12.89 18.55 -25.95
C GLU A 207 -11.49 18.05 -25.55
N GLY A 208 -11.42 16.80 -25.12
CA GLY A 208 -10.20 15.97 -25.14
C GLY A 208 -9.39 15.91 -23.84
N ALA A 209 -9.68 16.76 -22.85
CA ALA A 209 -9.17 16.59 -21.48
C ALA A 209 -10.19 15.83 -20.63
N ALA A 210 -9.75 14.88 -19.79
CA ALA A 210 -10.64 14.15 -18.89
C ALA A 210 -11.33 15.06 -17.86
N GLY A 211 -10.74 16.24 -17.59
CA GLY A 211 -11.37 17.35 -16.88
C GLY A 211 -11.94 16.99 -15.51
N ALA A 212 -12.95 17.75 -15.09
CA ALA A 212 -13.70 17.54 -13.86
C ALA A 212 -14.50 16.21 -13.83
N HIS A 213 -14.61 15.51 -14.96
CA HIS A 213 -15.40 14.29 -15.11
C HIS A 213 -14.69 13.06 -14.53
N ARG A 214 -13.38 13.13 -14.27
CA ARG A 214 -12.64 12.01 -13.67
C ARG A 214 -12.60 12.12 -12.15
N VAL A 215 -12.98 11.05 -11.47
CA VAL A 215 -12.98 10.96 -9.99
C VAL A 215 -12.11 9.81 -9.51
N TRP A 216 -11.02 10.15 -8.81
CA TRP A 216 -10.07 9.18 -8.26
C TRP A 216 -10.48 8.79 -6.85
N VAL A 217 -10.90 7.55 -6.66
CA VAL A 217 -11.49 7.10 -5.39
C VAL A 217 -10.63 6.04 -4.72
N SER A 218 -10.63 6.03 -3.39
CA SER A 218 -10.00 4.99 -2.58
C SER A 218 -11.00 4.47 -1.56
N HIS A 219 -10.92 3.18 -1.20
CA HIS A 219 -11.68 2.58 -0.10
C HIS A 219 -13.21 2.50 -0.26
N LEU A 220 -13.68 2.46 -1.51
CA LEU A 220 -15.05 2.04 -1.84
C LEU A 220 -15.15 0.53 -2.00
N THR A 221 -16.28 -0.02 -1.58
CA THR A 221 -16.71 -1.38 -1.92
C THR A 221 -17.17 -1.45 -3.38
N ASP A 222 -17.27 -2.67 -3.93
CA ASP A 222 -17.74 -2.89 -5.31
C ASP A 222 -19.18 -2.43 -5.49
N SER A 223 -20.04 -2.64 -4.48
CA SER A 223 -21.43 -2.17 -4.48
C SER A 223 -21.55 -0.66 -4.45
N GLU A 224 -20.75 0.03 -3.61
CA GLU A 224 -20.77 1.49 -3.56
C GLU A 224 -20.25 2.09 -4.87
N LEU A 225 -19.17 1.55 -5.42
CA LEU A 225 -18.61 2.00 -6.69
C LEU A 225 -19.58 1.75 -7.85
N GLY A 226 -20.22 0.57 -7.89
CA GLY A 226 -21.24 0.25 -8.90
C GLY A 226 -22.44 1.20 -8.82
N ARG A 227 -22.90 1.50 -7.61
CA ARG A 227 -23.99 2.48 -7.39
C ARG A 227 -23.59 3.89 -7.82
N LEU A 228 -22.39 4.36 -7.47
CA LEU A 228 -21.90 5.67 -7.89
C LEU A 228 -21.79 5.79 -9.42
N ARG A 229 -21.33 4.75 -10.11
CA ARG A 229 -21.28 4.72 -11.57
C ARG A 229 -22.66 4.76 -12.21
N HIS A 230 -23.65 4.12 -11.58
CA HIS A 230 -25.04 4.16 -12.03
C HIS A 230 -25.66 5.54 -11.83
N ASP A 231 -25.47 6.12 -10.64
CA ASP A 231 -26.10 7.39 -10.24
C ASP A 231 -25.40 8.62 -10.85
N TRP A 232 -24.13 8.48 -11.29
CA TRP A 232 -23.33 9.53 -11.93
C TRP A 232 -22.69 9.05 -13.25
N PRO A 233 -23.49 8.80 -14.31
CA PRO A 233 -23.01 8.19 -15.55
C PRO A 233 -22.03 9.07 -16.34
N ASP A 234 -22.08 10.39 -16.15
CA ASP A 234 -21.17 11.35 -16.81
C ASP A 234 -19.79 11.44 -16.15
N LEU A 235 -19.58 10.71 -15.04
CA LEU A 235 -18.31 10.68 -14.31
C LEU A 235 -17.56 9.37 -14.52
N VAL A 236 -16.25 9.49 -14.77
CA VAL A 236 -15.33 8.36 -14.90
C VAL A 236 -14.65 8.12 -13.55
N PHE A 237 -15.07 7.06 -12.86
CA PHE A 237 -14.48 6.66 -11.58
C PHE A 237 -13.24 5.77 -11.75
N ARG A 238 -12.14 6.20 -11.13
CA ARG A 238 -10.81 5.58 -11.19
C ARG A 238 -10.40 5.06 -9.81
N PRO A 239 -10.70 3.79 -9.47
CA PRO A 239 -10.38 3.24 -8.17
C PRO A 239 -8.86 3.03 -7.98
N ARG A 240 -8.28 3.70 -6.99
CA ARG A 240 -6.88 3.57 -6.59
C ARG A 240 -6.71 2.39 -5.64
N THR A 241 -6.11 1.31 -6.12
CA THR A 241 -6.12 0.01 -5.42
C THR A 241 -4.70 -0.50 -5.16
N GLY A 242 -4.37 -0.72 -3.87
CA GLY A 242 -3.09 -1.29 -3.46
C GLY A 242 -3.25 -2.65 -2.75
N THR A 243 -3.73 -2.65 -1.50
CA THR A 243 -3.82 -3.89 -0.69
C THR A 243 -4.61 -5.00 -1.37
N ARG A 244 -5.80 -4.68 -1.91
CA ARG A 244 -6.64 -5.67 -2.61
C ARG A 244 -5.94 -6.23 -3.85
N LEU A 245 -5.25 -5.38 -4.60
CA LEU A 245 -4.53 -5.78 -5.81
C LEU A 245 -3.33 -6.67 -5.46
N TRP A 246 -2.41 -6.19 -4.63
CA TRP A 246 -1.13 -6.87 -4.41
C TRP A 246 -1.18 -8.01 -3.39
N LEU A 247 -2.06 -7.89 -2.39
CA LEU A 247 -2.11 -8.80 -1.23
C LEU A 247 -3.46 -9.52 -1.08
N GLY A 248 -4.36 -9.39 -2.06
CA GLY A 248 -5.70 -9.98 -1.99
C GLY A 248 -5.65 -11.51 -2.01
N GLU A 249 -4.78 -12.10 -2.83
CA GLU A 249 -4.55 -13.54 -2.86
C GLU A 249 -3.48 -13.97 -1.85
N ARG A 250 -3.89 -14.04 -0.58
CA ARG A 250 -3.00 -14.42 0.52
C ARG A 250 -2.40 -15.81 0.37
N GLY A 251 -3.10 -16.73 -0.28
CA GLY A 251 -2.61 -18.09 -0.47
C GLY A 251 -1.47 -18.20 -1.48
N ALA A 252 -1.23 -17.15 -2.29
CA ALA A 252 -0.06 -17.07 -3.16
C ALA A 252 1.19 -16.55 -2.44
N LEU A 253 1.10 -16.09 -1.19
CA LEU A 253 2.18 -15.40 -0.50
C LEU A 253 2.66 -16.19 0.71
N ARG A 254 3.92 -16.62 0.70
CA ARG A 254 4.53 -17.35 1.82
C ARG A 254 5.82 -16.67 2.26
N VAL A 255 5.90 -16.36 3.55
CA VAL A 255 7.10 -15.76 4.15
C VAL A 255 7.82 -16.79 4.99
N ARG A 256 9.13 -16.90 4.76
CA ARG A 256 10.01 -17.85 5.45
C ARG A 256 11.26 -17.16 5.99
N ALA A 257 11.69 -17.58 7.17
CA ALA A 257 12.99 -17.24 7.73
C ALA A 257 13.87 -18.49 7.77
N HIS A 258 15.18 -18.29 7.69
CA HIS A 258 16.17 -19.34 7.84
C HIS A 258 16.59 -19.49 9.29
N VAL A 259 16.82 -20.74 9.70
CA VAL A 259 17.47 -21.07 10.96
C VAL A 259 18.97 -20.85 10.80
N LEU A 260 19.50 -19.92 11.59
CA LEU A 260 20.90 -19.49 11.57
C LEU A 260 21.74 -20.28 12.57
N ASP A 261 21.17 -20.58 13.74
CA ASP A 261 21.83 -21.37 14.79
C ASP A 261 20.81 -22.09 15.68
N VAL A 262 21.27 -23.15 16.34
CA VAL A 262 20.48 -24.01 17.22
C VAL A 262 21.34 -24.38 18.43
N HIS A 263 20.93 -23.93 19.61
CA HIS A 263 21.63 -24.24 20.85
C HIS A 263 20.74 -25.11 21.74
N PRO A 264 21.20 -26.27 22.24
CA PRO A 264 20.51 -26.97 23.31
C PRO A 264 20.49 -26.08 24.57
N LEU A 265 19.41 -26.15 25.33
CA LEU A 265 19.27 -25.47 26.62
C LEU A 265 18.80 -26.47 27.67
N GLU A 266 19.47 -26.47 28.81
CA GLU A 266 18.98 -27.08 30.04
C GLU A 266 18.28 -26.04 30.93
N ARG A 267 17.44 -26.52 31.85
CA ARG A 267 16.80 -25.65 32.83
C ARG A 267 17.87 -24.97 33.69
N GLY A 268 17.82 -23.64 33.76
CA GLY A 268 18.77 -22.82 34.52
C GLY A 268 19.87 -22.20 33.67
N ASP A 269 20.03 -22.61 32.41
CA ASP A 269 21.00 -21.99 31.50
C ASP A 269 20.69 -20.51 31.27
N VAL A 270 21.75 -19.70 31.16
CA VAL A 270 21.66 -18.27 30.89
C VAL A 270 21.88 -18.02 29.40
N TYR A 271 21.02 -17.21 28.77
CA TYR A 271 21.08 -16.89 27.35
C TYR A 271 20.68 -15.43 27.05
N GLY A 272 21.04 -14.98 25.84
CA GLY A 272 20.61 -13.70 25.28
C GLY A 272 21.31 -12.48 25.88
N TYR A 273 21.08 -11.32 25.26
CA TYR A 273 21.71 -10.05 25.66
C TYR A 273 21.30 -9.61 27.06
N ARG A 274 20.05 -9.94 27.45
CA ARG A 274 19.50 -9.61 28.78
C ARG A 274 19.82 -10.64 29.86
N GLY A 275 20.62 -11.67 29.55
CA GLY A 275 20.98 -12.73 30.51
C GLY A 275 19.76 -13.46 31.08
N ARG A 276 18.79 -13.81 30.23
CA ARG A 276 17.59 -14.54 30.65
C ARG A 276 17.95 -15.97 31.05
N THR A 277 17.22 -16.52 32.02
CA THR A 277 17.39 -17.91 32.47
C THR A 277 16.33 -18.82 31.84
N ALA A 278 16.75 -19.95 31.30
CA ALA A 278 15.89 -20.95 30.70
C ALA A 278 14.96 -21.58 31.77
N PRO A 279 13.62 -21.41 31.67
CA PRO A 279 12.69 -21.90 32.68
C PRO A 279 12.54 -23.44 32.66
N ARG A 280 12.93 -24.08 31.55
CA ARG A 280 12.88 -25.52 31.29
C ARG A 280 13.83 -25.90 30.16
N SER A 281 14.17 -27.17 30.05
CA SER A 281 15.02 -27.67 28.96
C SER A 281 14.32 -27.57 27.60
N GLY A 282 15.12 -27.46 26.54
CA GLY A 282 14.66 -27.27 25.18
C GLY A 282 15.78 -26.84 24.25
N HIS A 283 15.46 -26.00 23.27
CA HIS A 283 16.44 -25.42 22.35
C HIS A 283 16.18 -23.92 22.17
N LEU A 284 17.26 -23.18 21.96
CA LEU A 284 17.25 -21.81 21.49
C LEU A 284 17.52 -21.80 20.00
N LEU A 285 16.58 -21.27 19.23
CA LEU A 285 16.75 -21.10 17.79
C LEU A 285 17.09 -19.64 17.50
N VAL A 286 18.12 -19.41 16.70
CA VAL A 286 18.41 -18.12 16.10
C VAL A 286 17.90 -18.16 14.67
N VAL A 287 16.98 -17.26 14.30
CA VAL A 287 16.39 -17.22 12.96
C VAL A 287 16.57 -15.84 12.32
N SER A 288 16.66 -15.80 10.98
CA SER A 288 16.69 -14.53 10.24
C SER A 288 15.38 -13.76 10.40
N GLY A 289 15.47 -12.44 10.28
CA GLY A 289 14.35 -11.54 10.49
C GLY A 289 14.38 -10.96 11.91
N GLY A 290 14.50 -9.65 11.97
CA GLY A 290 14.59 -8.87 13.20
C GLY A 290 13.90 -7.51 13.04
N THR A 291 14.16 -6.58 13.97
CA THR A 291 13.52 -5.26 13.96
C THR A 291 13.83 -4.46 12.70
N ALA A 292 15.00 -4.64 12.06
CA ALA A 292 15.32 -4.02 10.77
C ALA A 292 14.39 -4.48 9.63
N HIS A 293 13.78 -5.65 9.77
CA HIS A 293 12.79 -6.21 8.84
C HIS A 293 11.35 -5.90 9.25
N GLY A 294 11.14 -5.14 10.33
CA GLY A 294 9.81 -4.88 10.90
C GLY A 294 9.28 -6.01 11.80
N ILE A 295 10.09 -7.00 12.16
CA ILE A 295 9.69 -8.06 13.10
C ILE A 295 9.66 -7.50 14.53
N GLY A 296 8.56 -7.75 15.25
CA GLY A 296 8.34 -7.24 16.60
C GLY A 296 7.99 -5.75 16.65
N LEU A 297 7.90 -5.06 15.52
CA LEU A 297 7.36 -3.71 15.45
C LEU A 297 5.83 -3.80 15.33
N GLU A 298 5.12 -3.40 16.37
CA GLU A 298 3.67 -3.23 16.31
C GLU A 298 3.34 -1.76 16.03
N ALA A 299 2.54 -1.52 14.99
CA ALA A 299 1.85 -0.24 14.88
C ALA A 299 0.74 -0.21 15.95
N PRO A 300 0.51 0.94 16.63
CA PRO A 300 -0.59 1.05 17.58
C PRO A 300 -1.91 0.60 16.94
N THR A 301 -2.58 -0.37 17.56
CA THR A 301 -3.88 -0.84 17.07
C THR A 301 -4.94 0.20 17.38
N GLY A 302 -5.39 0.95 16.36
CA GLY A 302 -6.50 1.90 16.46
C GLY A 302 -7.89 1.25 16.45
N SER A 303 -8.02 -0.05 16.74
CA SER A 303 -9.32 -0.73 16.75
C SER A 303 -10.16 -0.22 17.93
N LEU A 304 -11.30 0.40 17.63
CA LEU A 304 -12.27 0.88 18.61
C LEU A 304 -13.11 -0.24 19.23
N ASP A 305 -13.00 -1.47 18.71
CA ASP A 305 -13.77 -2.62 19.20
C ASP A 305 -13.34 -3.07 20.60
N LEU A 306 -14.34 -3.32 21.47
CA LEU A 306 -14.14 -3.86 22.83
C LEU A 306 -13.33 -5.16 22.84
N ARG A 307 -13.45 -5.99 21.79
CA ARG A 307 -12.66 -7.22 21.59
C ARG A 307 -11.19 -6.92 21.27
N GLY A 308 -10.94 -5.85 20.51
CA GLY A 308 -9.59 -5.34 20.22
C GLY A 308 -8.90 -4.84 21.48
N ARG A 309 -9.63 -4.09 22.32
CA ARG A 309 -9.15 -3.61 23.64
C ARG A 309 -8.85 -4.76 24.61
N ALA A 310 -9.69 -5.79 24.67
CA ALA A 310 -9.44 -6.99 25.47
C ALA A 310 -8.20 -7.77 24.98
N GLY A 311 -7.99 -7.84 23.66
CA GLY A 311 -6.77 -8.41 23.07
C GLY A 311 -5.49 -7.65 23.45
N THR A 312 -5.56 -6.32 23.54
CA THR A 312 -4.43 -5.48 23.98
C THR A 312 -4.09 -5.71 25.46
N LEU A 313 -5.11 -5.86 26.34
CA LEU A 313 -4.91 -6.16 27.76
C LEU A 313 -4.30 -7.56 27.97
N ALA A 314 -4.76 -8.57 27.23
CA ALA A 314 -4.21 -9.93 27.29
C ALA A 314 -2.77 -10.02 26.79
N ARG A 315 -2.37 -9.21 25.79
CA ARG A 315 -0.97 -9.08 25.35
C ARG A 315 -0.11 -8.42 26.42
N GLY A 316 -0.57 -7.31 27.01
CA GLY A 316 0.16 -6.63 28.09
C GLY A 316 0.47 -7.51 29.29
N GLY A 317 -0.44 -8.43 29.66
CA GLY A 317 -0.19 -9.41 30.73
C GLY A 317 0.84 -10.49 30.38
N LEU A 318 0.88 -10.97 29.14
CA LEU A 318 1.89 -11.93 28.66
C LEU A 318 3.27 -11.29 28.49
N ASP A 319 3.30 -10.03 28.04
CA ASP A 319 4.51 -9.24 27.90
C ASP A 319 5.15 -8.95 29.27
N ALA A 320 4.32 -8.70 30.30
CA ALA A 320 4.76 -8.54 31.69
C ALA A 320 5.39 -9.81 32.30
N LEU A 321 5.06 -11.00 31.76
CA LEU A 321 5.67 -12.29 32.13
C LEU A 321 6.85 -12.67 31.22
N GLY A 322 7.26 -11.78 30.30
CA GLY A 322 8.39 -12.00 29.40
C GLY A 322 8.14 -13.00 28.25
N LEU A 323 6.89 -13.46 28.08
CA LEU A 323 6.45 -14.45 27.10
C LEU A 323 5.81 -13.75 25.89
N VAL A 324 6.64 -13.02 25.14
CA VAL A 324 6.17 -12.28 23.96
C VAL A 324 5.95 -13.24 22.81
N ARG A 325 4.74 -13.24 22.23
CA ARG A 325 4.43 -14.06 21.05
C ARG A 325 5.27 -13.60 19.87
N SER A 326 5.90 -14.55 19.18
CA SER A 326 6.65 -14.26 17.96
C SER A 326 5.79 -14.50 16.71
N PRO A 327 6.08 -13.88 15.55
CA PRO A 327 5.39 -14.20 14.30
C PRO A 327 5.81 -15.54 13.70
N PHE A 328 6.80 -16.22 14.29
CA PHE A 328 7.39 -17.44 13.74
C PHE A 328 6.58 -18.67 14.16
N SER A 329 6.44 -19.60 13.24
CA SER A 329 5.80 -20.89 13.47
C SER A 329 6.71 -22.02 13.03
N ILE A 330 6.74 -23.09 13.83
CA ILE A 330 7.48 -24.31 13.54
C ILE A 330 6.48 -25.46 13.62
N ASP A 331 6.35 -26.19 12.51
CA ASP A 331 5.36 -27.26 12.35
C ASP A 331 3.93 -26.78 12.68
N GLY A 332 3.54 -25.63 12.11
CA GLY A 332 2.23 -25.03 12.31
C GLY A 332 1.99 -24.40 13.69
N THR A 333 2.91 -24.57 14.65
CA THR A 333 2.77 -24.03 16.00
C THR A 333 3.57 -22.75 16.17
N GLN A 334 2.87 -21.67 16.55
CA GLN A 334 3.48 -20.37 16.85
C GLN A 334 4.45 -20.48 18.03
N ARG A 335 5.62 -19.86 17.91
CA ARG A 335 6.66 -19.88 18.94
C ARG A 335 6.74 -18.55 19.68
N LEU A 336 7.31 -18.59 20.87
CA LEU A 336 7.57 -17.40 21.67
C LEU A 336 8.96 -16.87 21.35
N PHE A 337 9.11 -15.55 21.43
CA PHE A 337 10.42 -14.95 21.51
C PHE A 337 11.10 -15.41 22.80
N ALA A 338 12.35 -15.85 22.69
CA ALA A 338 13.20 -16.10 23.84
C ALA A 338 13.61 -14.79 24.52
N GLU A 339 13.79 -13.73 23.73
CA GLU A 339 13.90 -12.33 24.13
C GLU A 339 13.45 -11.40 22.99
N PRO A 340 13.21 -10.09 23.23
CA PRO A 340 12.86 -9.14 22.17
C PRO A 340 13.78 -9.23 20.94
N PRO A 341 13.25 -9.17 19.72
CA PRO A 341 14.03 -9.38 18.50
C PRO A 341 15.19 -8.39 18.37
N HIS A 342 16.30 -8.87 17.82
CA HIS A 342 17.47 -8.05 17.51
C HIS A 342 17.31 -7.42 16.13
N MET A 343 18.28 -6.60 15.69
CA MET A 343 18.18 -5.91 14.40
C MET A 343 18.00 -6.88 13.22
N GLN A 344 18.84 -7.93 13.16
CA GLN A 344 18.91 -8.83 12.01
C GLN A 344 18.31 -10.22 12.25
N ALA A 345 18.15 -10.61 13.51
CA ALA A 345 17.74 -11.95 13.89
C ALA A 345 16.77 -11.93 15.07
N SER A 346 16.01 -13.01 15.18
CA SER A 346 15.12 -13.28 16.31
C SER A 346 15.57 -14.54 17.03
N MET A 347 15.41 -14.56 18.35
CA MET A 347 15.68 -15.73 19.17
C MET A 347 14.36 -16.35 19.61
N LEU A 348 14.19 -17.64 19.38
CA LEU A 348 12.95 -18.37 19.68
C LEU A 348 13.23 -19.48 20.68
N PHE A 349 12.36 -19.62 21.68
CA PHE A 349 12.44 -20.73 22.61
C PHE A 349 11.61 -21.91 22.09
N LEU A 350 12.25 -23.07 21.94
CA LEU A 350 11.62 -24.32 21.51
C LEU A 350 11.56 -25.34 22.66
N PRO A 351 10.37 -25.80 23.07
CA PRO A 351 10.20 -26.86 24.06
C PRO A 351 11.00 -28.14 23.76
N SER A 352 11.52 -28.84 24.78
CA SER A 352 11.81 -30.27 24.66
C SER A 352 10.58 -31.04 24.14
N GLY A 353 10.83 -32.07 23.32
CA GLY A 353 9.79 -32.87 22.66
C GLY A 353 9.25 -32.29 21.34
N SER A 354 9.64 -31.06 20.97
CA SER A 354 9.36 -30.53 19.63
C SER A 354 10.39 -31.03 18.62
N ARG A 355 10.02 -31.16 17.33
CA ARG A 355 11.00 -31.31 16.26
C ARG A 355 11.91 -30.08 16.24
N VAL A 356 13.22 -30.30 16.26
CA VAL A 356 14.23 -29.24 16.24
C VAL A 356 14.68 -29.05 14.78
N PRO A 357 14.42 -27.88 14.18
CA PRO A 357 14.96 -27.54 12.86
C PRO A 357 16.50 -27.56 12.88
N ARG A 358 17.12 -27.82 11.73
CA ARG A 358 18.58 -27.73 11.54
C ARG A 358 18.97 -26.34 11.04
N VAL A 359 20.22 -25.95 11.24
CA VAL A 359 20.79 -24.77 10.59
C VAL A 359 20.62 -24.90 9.06
N GLY A 360 20.11 -23.84 8.44
CA GLY A 360 19.75 -23.81 7.02
C GLY A 360 18.28 -24.13 6.71
N ASP A 361 17.57 -24.83 7.61
CA ASP A 361 16.13 -25.07 7.47
C ASP A 361 15.36 -23.75 7.46
N THR A 362 14.12 -23.80 6.98
CA THR A 362 13.22 -22.64 7.00
C THR A 362 12.05 -22.81 7.96
N VAL A 363 11.61 -21.71 8.54
CA VAL A 363 10.44 -21.61 9.43
C VAL A 363 9.45 -20.59 8.87
N ASP A 364 8.16 -20.82 9.06
CA ASP A 364 7.11 -19.92 8.57
C ASP A 364 7.02 -18.66 9.43
N VAL A 365 6.77 -17.51 8.80
CA VAL A 365 6.65 -16.22 9.49
C VAL A 365 5.37 -15.51 9.07
N ARG A 366 4.59 -15.04 10.04
CA ARG A 366 3.41 -14.22 9.78
C ARG A 366 3.73 -12.74 9.97
N VAL A 367 3.71 -11.98 8.87
CA VAL A 367 4.14 -10.58 8.88
C VAL A 367 3.06 -9.61 8.41
N ARG A 368 3.24 -8.33 8.78
CA ARG A 368 2.53 -7.21 8.15
C ARG A 368 3.36 -6.70 6.98
N PHE A 369 3.01 -7.16 5.77
CA PHE A 369 3.71 -6.83 4.52
C PHE A 369 4.04 -5.36 4.32
N THR A 370 3.14 -4.44 4.68
CA THR A 370 3.33 -2.98 4.50
C THR A 370 4.39 -2.36 5.42
N THR A 371 4.91 -3.13 6.40
CA THR A 371 5.98 -2.71 7.31
C THR A 371 7.12 -3.70 7.33
N THR A 372 7.09 -4.72 6.46
CA THR A 372 8.12 -5.75 6.40
C THR A 372 8.94 -5.58 5.13
N SER A 373 10.24 -5.42 5.32
CA SER A 373 11.23 -5.48 4.24
C SER A 373 11.80 -6.90 4.22
N PHE A 374 11.77 -7.54 3.06
CA PHE A 374 12.37 -8.86 2.85
C PHE A 374 13.76 -8.69 2.23
N ASP A 375 14.67 -9.57 2.57
CA ASP A 375 15.99 -9.62 1.93
C ASP A 375 15.88 -10.14 0.48
N ASP A 376 14.90 -11.01 0.22
CA ASP A 376 14.58 -11.48 -1.12
C ASP A 376 13.07 -11.66 -1.34
N VAL A 377 12.66 -11.45 -2.58
CA VAL A 377 11.31 -11.70 -3.08
C VAL A 377 11.42 -12.57 -4.33
N THR A 378 11.07 -13.85 -4.16
CA THR A 378 11.12 -14.85 -5.22
C THR A 378 9.72 -15.07 -5.78
N VAL A 379 9.57 -14.94 -7.11
CA VAL A 379 8.32 -15.29 -7.80
C VAL A 379 8.55 -16.61 -8.52
N GLU A 380 7.76 -17.61 -8.18
CA GLU A 380 7.87 -18.99 -8.67
C GLU A 380 6.85 -19.23 -9.78
N GLY A 381 7.30 -19.78 -10.91
CA GLY A 381 6.49 -19.99 -12.13
C GLY A 381 6.08 -18.71 -12.85
#